data_AF-A0A6H3NQE0-F1
#
_entry.id   AF-A0A6H3NQE0-F1
#
_cell.length_a   1.000
_cell.length_b   1.000
_cell.length_c   1.000
_cell.angle_alpha   90.00
_cell.angle_beta   90.00
_cell.angle_gamma   90.00
#
_symmetry.space_group_name_H-M   'P 1'
#
loop_
_entity.id
_entity.type
_entity.pdbx_description
1 polymer ?
#
loop_
_entity_poly.entity_id
_entity_poly.type
_entity_poly.pdbx_seq_one_letter_code
_entity_poly.pdbx_strand_id
1 'polypeptide(L)'
;MFRFIEYLERFWALLSFYLPSHLFVENNKDKNILIVPGFQAGRSYYSRLKSNLDNLGFKVGILSTLRNPLSLEEAVKHLASQILTAPNEVTLIAHNTGGLLVLILPDEARRKVKRLITLGTPFHGSDRFTNTRQSYWGYESDWVKTNYKNALFFPLFQPLSAIEDFSFPPQESTEFGQGRDLWFDIPGNYNLVRRNENIRTLREFLGTPKDNIAIPASPKANPEFAVPKKIEVDFSKYEPSVYKKNQKQLAAKKKSGAKKAKPAPKPVAKPKPKKKAKKR
;
A
#
# COMPACT_ATOMS: atom_id res chain seq x y z
N MET A 1 20.18 -13.43 8.99
CA MET A 1 19.40 -14.69 8.94
C MET A 1 18.12 -14.55 8.10
N PHE A 2 17.24 -13.58 8.40
CA PHE A 2 15.96 -13.41 7.67
C PHE A 2 16.10 -13.15 6.16
N ARG A 3 17.08 -12.33 5.72
CA ARG A 3 17.36 -12.14 4.29
C ARG A 3 17.69 -13.43 3.54
N PHE A 4 18.52 -14.29 4.14
CA PHE A 4 18.87 -15.59 3.55
C PHE A 4 17.64 -16.49 3.42
N ILE A 5 16.81 -16.53 4.47
CA ILE A 5 15.55 -17.28 4.47
C ILE A 5 14.60 -16.76 3.38
N GLU A 6 14.45 -15.44 3.26
CA GLU A 6 13.62 -14.82 2.22
C GLU A 6 14.08 -15.20 0.81
N TYR A 7 15.40 -15.21 0.56
CA TYR A 7 15.94 -15.67 -0.73
C TYR A 7 15.63 -17.15 -1.00
N LEU A 8 15.68 -18.00 0.03
CA LEU A 8 15.32 -19.41 -0.09
C LEU A 8 13.84 -19.58 -0.38
N GLU A 9 12.95 -18.86 0.32
CA GLU A 9 11.51 -18.91 0.06
C GLU A 9 11.18 -18.38 -1.35
N ARG A 10 11.84 -17.30 -1.79
CA ARG A 10 11.73 -16.81 -3.16
C ARG A 10 12.19 -17.84 -4.19
N PHE A 11 13.27 -18.58 -3.91
CA PHE A 11 13.71 -19.68 -4.77
C PHE A 11 12.63 -20.78 -4.87
N TRP A 12 12.02 -21.17 -3.75
CA TRP A 12 10.92 -22.15 -3.76
C TRP A 12 9.68 -21.63 -4.49
N ALA A 13 9.34 -20.35 -4.33
CA ALA A 13 8.27 -19.70 -5.06
C ALA A 13 8.52 -19.80 -6.57
N LEU A 14 9.73 -19.45 -7.02
CA LEU A 14 10.16 -19.54 -8.42
C LEU A 14 10.17 -20.97 -8.94
N LEU A 15 10.72 -21.92 -8.19
CA LEU A 15 10.74 -23.33 -8.59
C LEU A 15 9.31 -23.83 -8.85
N SER A 16 8.40 -23.52 -7.94
CA SER A 16 6.99 -23.92 -8.07
C SER A 16 6.28 -23.25 -9.24
N PHE A 17 6.71 -22.06 -9.69
CA PHE A 17 6.14 -21.34 -10.82
C PHE A 17 6.41 -22.05 -12.15
N TYR A 18 7.57 -22.69 -12.25
CA TYR A 18 7.95 -23.48 -13.43
C TYR A 18 7.41 -24.92 -13.42
N LEU A 19 6.82 -25.39 -12.32
CA LEU A 19 6.11 -26.67 -12.32
C LEU A 19 4.85 -26.62 -13.19
N PRO A 20 4.51 -27.69 -13.93
CA PRO A 20 3.32 -27.75 -14.79
C PRO A 20 2.02 -27.45 -14.04
N SER A 21 1.93 -27.87 -12.77
CA SER A 21 0.78 -27.65 -11.90
C SER A 21 0.44 -26.17 -11.66
N HIS A 22 1.38 -25.25 -11.92
CA HIS A 22 1.14 -23.83 -11.76
C HIS A 22 0.04 -23.32 -12.69
N LEU A 23 0.02 -23.79 -13.94
CA LEU A 23 -0.93 -23.35 -14.97
C LEU A 23 -2.31 -24.01 -14.85
N PHE A 24 -2.47 -24.92 -13.89
CA PHE A 24 -3.74 -25.59 -13.67
C PHE A 24 -4.76 -24.63 -13.04
N VAL A 25 -5.86 -24.43 -13.77
CA VAL A 25 -7.01 -23.65 -13.32
C VAL A 25 -7.94 -24.54 -12.51
N GLU A 26 -8.09 -24.23 -11.22
CA GLU A 26 -9.02 -24.92 -10.35
C GLU A 26 -10.47 -24.49 -10.56
N ASN A 27 -11.42 -25.37 -10.22
CA ASN A 27 -12.82 -25.02 -10.13
C ASN A 27 -13.08 -24.19 -8.86
N ASN A 28 -13.49 -22.93 -9.04
CA ASN A 28 -13.70 -22.00 -7.93
C ASN A 28 -15.15 -21.88 -7.47
N LYS A 29 -16.09 -22.65 -8.04
CA LYS A 29 -17.55 -22.51 -7.80
C LYS A 29 -17.97 -22.65 -6.34
N ASP A 30 -17.18 -23.34 -5.52
CA ASP A 30 -17.47 -23.55 -4.10
C ASP A 30 -16.48 -22.86 -3.17
N LYS A 31 -15.59 -22.01 -3.70
CA LYS A 31 -14.51 -21.38 -2.92
C LYS A 31 -14.97 -20.07 -2.32
N ASN A 32 -14.67 -19.88 -1.04
CA ASN A 32 -14.99 -18.65 -0.30
C ASN A 32 -13.77 -17.72 -0.21
N ILE A 33 -12.56 -18.29 -0.30
CA ILE A 33 -11.29 -17.55 -0.33
C ILE A 33 -10.55 -17.93 -1.62
N LEU A 34 -10.05 -16.91 -2.33
CA LEU A 34 -9.17 -17.10 -3.48
C LEU A 34 -7.81 -16.44 -3.20
N ILE A 35 -6.75 -17.21 -3.30
CA ILE A 35 -5.37 -16.72 -3.20
C ILE A 35 -4.92 -16.30 -4.59
N VAL A 36 -4.50 -15.04 -4.73
CA VAL A 36 -3.91 -14.49 -5.95
C VAL A 36 -2.39 -14.54 -5.84
N PRO A 37 -1.69 -15.39 -6.62
CA PRO A 37 -0.25 -15.46 -6.58
C PRO A 37 0.45 -14.17 -7.01
N GLY A 38 1.58 -13.91 -6.36
CA GLY A 38 2.49 -12.83 -6.67
C GLY A 38 3.57 -13.17 -7.70
N PHE A 39 4.50 -12.22 -7.84
CA PHE A 39 5.60 -12.26 -8.81
C PHE A 39 6.37 -13.59 -8.76
N GLN A 40 6.32 -14.32 -9.88
CA GLN A 40 7.00 -15.60 -10.09
C GLN A 40 6.80 -16.60 -8.95
N ALA A 41 5.64 -16.58 -8.30
CA ALA A 41 5.30 -17.50 -7.22
C ALA A 41 4.29 -18.53 -7.73
N GLY A 42 4.70 -19.78 -7.85
CA GLY A 42 3.83 -20.83 -8.34
C GLY A 42 2.74 -21.25 -7.37
N ARG A 43 1.74 -21.95 -7.90
CA ARG A 43 0.56 -22.40 -7.14
C ARG A 43 0.94 -23.20 -5.88
N SER A 44 1.83 -24.19 -6.04
CA SER A 44 2.21 -25.10 -4.95
C SER A 44 2.92 -24.39 -3.78
N TYR A 45 3.50 -23.21 -4.01
CA TYR A 45 4.11 -22.41 -2.94
C TYR A 45 3.12 -22.05 -1.84
N TYR A 46 1.86 -21.80 -2.22
CA TYR A 46 0.76 -21.40 -1.33
C TYR A 46 0.05 -22.59 -0.68
N SER A 47 0.50 -23.83 -0.93
CA SER A 47 -0.11 -25.05 -0.35
C SER A 47 -0.21 -25.01 1.18
N ARG A 48 0.82 -24.48 1.85
CA ARG A 48 0.84 -24.35 3.31
C ARG A 48 -0.23 -23.39 3.82
N LEU A 49 -0.35 -22.21 3.21
CA LEU A 49 -1.39 -21.24 3.54
C LEU A 49 -2.78 -21.84 3.28
N LYS A 50 -2.96 -22.43 2.09
CA LYS A 50 -4.21 -23.11 1.71
C LYS A 50 -4.62 -24.15 2.74
N SER A 51 -3.72 -25.09 3.08
CA SER A 51 -4.01 -26.15 4.06
C SER A 51 -4.39 -25.59 5.43
N ASN A 52 -3.71 -24.54 5.90
CA ASN A 52 -4.03 -23.92 7.19
C ASN A 52 -5.42 -23.28 7.21
N LEU A 53 -5.83 -22.64 6.12
CA LEU A 53 -7.15 -22.04 5.98
C LEU A 53 -8.24 -23.08 5.75
N ASP A 54 -7.96 -24.13 4.96
CA ASP A 54 -8.88 -25.26 4.79
C ASP A 54 -9.13 -25.96 6.13
N ASN A 55 -8.09 -26.11 6.97
CA ASN A 55 -8.21 -26.68 8.32
C ASN A 55 -9.08 -25.82 9.28
N LEU A 56 -9.27 -24.53 8.98
CA LEU A 56 -10.25 -23.69 9.69
C LEU A 56 -11.68 -23.85 9.16
N GLY A 57 -11.88 -24.62 8.08
CA GLY A 57 -13.17 -24.82 7.43
C GLY A 57 -13.45 -23.84 6.29
N PHE A 58 -12.48 -23.00 5.91
CA PHE A 58 -12.62 -22.22 4.67
C PHE A 58 -12.49 -23.15 3.46
N LYS A 59 -13.16 -22.79 2.36
CA LYS A 59 -12.93 -23.44 1.07
C LYS A 59 -12.00 -22.56 0.25
N VAL A 60 -10.73 -22.93 0.16
CA VAL A 60 -9.71 -22.08 -0.45
C VAL A 60 -9.34 -22.56 -1.85
N GLY A 61 -9.37 -21.64 -2.82
CA GLY A 61 -8.79 -21.82 -4.15
C GLY A 61 -7.50 -21.01 -4.26
N ILE A 62 -6.50 -21.53 -4.97
CA ILE A 62 -5.36 -20.72 -5.45
C ILE A 62 -5.62 -20.43 -6.93
N LEU A 63 -5.42 -19.20 -7.37
CA LEU A 63 -5.61 -18.84 -8.78
C LEU A 63 -4.36 -19.15 -9.59
N SER A 64 -4.54 -19.46 -10.87
CA SER A 64 -3.44 -19.61 -11.82
C SER A 64 -3.04 -18.23 -12.37
N THR A 65 -1.75 -18.01 -12.56
CA THR A 65 -1.23 -16.84 -13.28
C THR A 65 -0.51 -17.27 -14.55
N LEU A 66 -0.50 -16.40 -15.56
CA LEU A 66 0.24 -16.66 -16.79
C LEU A 66 1.74 -16.49 -16.54
N ARG A 67 2.55 -17.36 -17.15
CA ARG A 67 4.02 -17.24 -17.06
C ARG A 67 4.55 -16.04 -17.83
N ASN A 68 4.09 -15.91 -19.08
CA ASN A 68 4.53 -14.91 -20.04
C ASN A 68 3.31 -14.26 -20.70
N PRO A 69 2.52 -13.45 -19.96
CA PRO A 69 1.44 -12.71 -20.59
C PRO A 69 2.00 -11.71 -21.62
N LEU A 70 1.29 -11.51 -22.73
CA LEU A 70 1.62 -10.53 -23.77
C LEU A 70 1.43 -9.09 -23.24
N SER A 71 0.51 -8.90 -22.29
CA SER A 71 0.30 -7.62 -21.62
C SER A 71 -0.28 -7.77 -20.22
N LEU A 72 -0.22 -6.69 -19.45
CA LEU A 72 -0.85 -6.62 -18.13
C LEU A 72 -2.36 -6.89 -18.20
N GLU A 73 -3.04 -6.39 -19.23
CA GLU A 73 -4.49 -6.60 -19.43
C GLU A 73 -4.82 -8.06 -19.68
N GLU A 74 -3.97 -8.81 -20.40
CA GLU A 74 -4.14 -10.24 -20.60
C GLU A 74 -4.02 -11.00 -19.27
N ALA A 75 -3.00 -10.67 -18.47
CA ALA A 75 -2.82 -11.27 -17.14
C ALA A 75 -4.04 -11.03 -16.24
N VAL A 76 -4.59 -9.82 -16.26
CA VAL A 76 -5.77 -9.44 -15.48
C VAL A 76 -7.03 -10.11 -16.00
N LYS A 77 -7.23 -10.22 -17.33
CA LYS A 77 -8.36 -10.95 -17.91
C LYS A 77 -8.32 -12.44 -17.55
N HIS A 78 -7.15 -13.05 -17.58
CA HIS A 78 -6.96 -14.44 -17.15
C HIS A 78 -7.27 -14.64 -15.66
N LEU A 79 -6.92 -13.67 -14.81
CA LEU A 79 -7.27 -13.69 -13.40
C LEU A 79 -8.78 -13.50 -13.18
N ALA A 80 -9.37 -12.52 -13.87
CA ALA A 80 -10.78 -12.17 -13.77
C ALA A 80 -11.69 -13.32 -14.18
N SER A 81 -11.36 -14.06 -15.25
CA SER A 81 -12.16 -15.20 -15.71
C SER A 81 -12.27 -16.28 -14.64
N GLN A 82 -11.22 -16.51 -13.86
CA GLN A 82 -11.23 -17.47 -12.75
C GLN A 82 -12.06 -16.97 -11.56
N ILE A 83 -11.95 -15.68 -11.21
CA ILE A 83 -12.73 -15.07 -10.13
C ILE A 83 -14.23 -15.11 -10.44
N LEU A 84 -14.61 -14.86 -11.70
CA LEU A 84 -16.01 -14.89 -12.14
C LEU A 84 -16.69 -16.25 -11.95
N THR A 85 -15.92 -17.35 -11.93
CA THR A 85 -16.47 -18.69 -11.65
C THR A 85 -16.79 -18.94 -10.18
N ALA A 86 -16.35 -18.06 -9.28
CA ALA A 86 -16.58 -18.19 -7.86
C ALA A 86 -17.95 -17.62 -7.42
N PRO A 87 -18.43 -17.99 -6.21
CA PRO A 87 -19.59 -17.37 -5.59
C PRO A 87 -19.47 -15.84 -5.49
N ASN A 88 -20.58 -15.18 -5.17
CA ASN A 88 -20.50 -13.79 -4.75
C ASN A 88 -19.89 -13.70 -3.34
N GLU A 89 -19.43 -12.52 -2.98
CA GLU A 89 -18.85 -12.21 -1.66
C GLU A 89 -17.58 -12.99 -1.29
N VAL A 90 -16.73 -13.31 -2.26
CA VAL A 90 -15.45 -13.98 -1.99
C VAL A 90 -14.45 -13.05 -1.30
N THR A 91 -13.54 -13.64 -0.53
CA THR A 91 -12.35 -12.96 -0.03
C THR A 91 -11.17 -13.24 -0.95
N LEU A 92 -10.54 -12.19 -1.45
CA LEU A 92 -9.24 -12.30 -2.13
C LEU A 92 -8.11 -12.13 -1.13
N ILE A 93 -7.15 -13.03 -1.15
CA ILE A 93 -5.85 -12.89 -0.48
C ILE A 93 -4.80 -12.74 -1.57
N ALA A 94 -4.35 -11.51 -1.82
CA ALA A 94 -3.45 -11.20 -2.91
C ALA A 94 -2.04 -10.98 -2.39
N HIS A 95 -1.09 -11.78 -2.86
CA HIS A 95 0.29 -11.72 -2.43
C HIS A 95 1.12 -10.91 -3.44
N ASN A 96 1.89 -9.95 -2.95
CA ASN A 96 2.87 -9.17 -3.72
C ASN A 96 2.22 -8.45 -4.90
N THR A 97 2.81 -8.58 -6.08
CA THR A 97 2.27 -8.04 -7.32
C THR A 97 0.91 -8.63 -7.71
N GLY A 98 0.49 -9.76 -7.13
CA GLY A 98 -0.88 -10.24 -7.24
C GLY A 98 -1.87 -9.20 -6.70
N GLY A 99 -1.47 -8.47 -5.66
CA GLY A 99 -2.19 -7.32 -5.13
C GLY A 99 -2.26 -6.13 -6.10
N LEU A 100 -1.28 -5.96 -6.99
CA LEU A 100 -1.34 -4.93 -8.04
C LEU A 100 -2.26 -5.33 -9.19
N LEU A 101 -2.27 -6.62 -9.56
CA LEU A 101 -3.18 -7.14 -10.60
C LEU A 101 -4.65 -6.95 -10.23
N VAL A 102 -5.00 -7.13 -8.95
CA VAL A 102 -6.40 -7.02 -8.53
C VAL A 102 -6.94 -5.58 -8.59
N LEU A 103 -6.07 -4.57 -8.56
CA LEU A 103 -6.46 -3.14 -8.56
C LEU A 103 -7.15 -2.70 -9.85
N ILE A 104 -6.92 -3.43 -10.94
CA ILE A 104 -7.46 -3.13 -12.26
C ILE A 104 -8.38 -4.25 -12.77
N LEU A 105 -8.93 -5.05 -11.84
CA LEU A 105 -9.95 -6.03 -12.20
C LEU A 105 -11.14 -5.33 -12.88
N PRO A 106 -11.70 -5.93 -13.95
CA PRO A 106 -12.98 -5.50 -14.51
C PRO A 106 -14.06 -5.48 -13.44
N ASP A 107 -15.00 -4.54 -13.57
CA ASP A 107 -16.07 -4.32 -12.59
C ASP A 107 -16.85 -5.60 -12.25
N GLU A 108 -17.11 -6.46 -13.23
CA GLU A 108 -17.82 -7.72 -13.04
C GLU A 108 -17.10 -8.65 -12.06
N ALA A 109 -15.79 -8.81 -12.22
CA ALA A 109 -14.97 -9.62 -11.33
C ALA A 109 -14.79 -8.94 -9.97
N ARG A 110 -14.60 -7.60 -9.93
CA ARG A 110 -14.46 -6.84 -8.69
C ARG A 110 -15.71 -6.95 -7.82
N ARG A 111 -16.91 -6.91 -8.39
CA ARG A 111 -18.19 -7.04 -7.67
C ARG A 111 -18.38 -8.38 -6.97
N LYS A 112 -17.67 -9.44 -7.40
CA LYS A 112 -17.65 -10.73 -6.68
C LYS A 112 -16.93 -10.63 -5.34
N VAL A 113 -16.02 -9.67 -5.17
CA VAL A 113 -15.10 -9.59 -4.05
C VAL A 113 -15.68 -8.72 -2.94
N LYS A 114 -15.98 -9.33 -1.79
CA LYS A 114 -16.41 -8.60 -0.58
C LYS A 114 -15.22 -8.06 0.21
N ARG A 115 -14.14 -8.83 0.27
CA ARG A 115 -12.94 -8.50 1.04
C ARG A 115 -11.69 -8.71 0.21
N LEU A 116 -10.81 -7.72 0.21
CA LEU A 116 -9.46 -7.79 -0.34
C LEU A 116 -8.46 -7.68 0.81
N ILE A 117 -7.68 -8.74 1.00
CA ILE A 117 -6.52 -8.78 1.87
C ILE A 117 -5.29 -8.78 0.97
N THR A 118 -4.43 -7.80 1.11
CA THR A 118 -3.13 -7.80 0.42
C THR A 118 -2.01 -8.14 1.38
N LEU A 119 -1.06 -8.94 0.93
CA LEU A 119 0.11 -9.37 1.68
C LEU A 119 1.36 -8.88 0.96
N GLY A 120 2.04 -7.88 1.50
CA GLY A 120 3.31 -7.36 0.97
C GLY A 120 3.19 -6.81 -0.46
N THR A 121 2.04 -6.24 -0.80
CA THR A 121 1.83 -5.65 -2.12
C THR A 121 2.64 -4.37 -2.25
N PRO A 122 3.52 -4.22 -3.27
CA PRO A 122 4.27 -3.00 -3.49
C PRO A 122 3.37 -1.91 -4.10
N PHE A 123 2.50 -1.31 -3.28
CA PHE A 123 1.53 -0.27 -3.66
C PHE A 123 2.14 0.99 -4.27
N HIS A 124 3.42 1.26 -4.02
CA HIS A 124 4.17 2.35 -4.67
C HIS A 124 5.13 1.85 -5.77
N GLY A 125 4.98 0.59 -6.19
CA GLY A 125 5.85 -0.03 -7.19
C GLY A 125 7.17 -0.46 -6.57
N SER A 126 8.14 -0.89 -7.37
CA SER A 126 9.46 -1.28 -6.87
C SER A 126 10.54 -1.05 -7.91
N ASP A 127 11.76 -0.72 -7.44
CA ASP A 127 12.97 -0.63 -8.26
C ASP A 127 13.31 -1.95 -8.97
N ARG A 128 12.73 -3.07 -8.51
CA ARG A 128 12.84 -4.36 -9.16
C ARG A 128 12.18 -4.40 -10.54
N PHE A 129 11.20 -3.54 -10.78
CA PHE A 129 10.40 -3.54 -12.00
C PHE A 129 10.75 -2.35 -12.88
N THR A 130 10.80 -2.61 -14.19
CA THR A 130 10.82 -1.57 -15.21
C THR A 130 9.46 -1.48 -15.86
N ASN A 131 9.13 -0.31 -16.41
CA ASN A 131 7.85 -0.11 -17.10
C ASN A 131 7.91 -0.75 -18.50
N THR A 132 7.16 -1.83 -18.68
CA THR A 132 7.00 -2.62 -19.90
C THR A 132 5.53 -2.91 -20.14
N ARG A 133 5.19 -3.45 -21.32
CA ARG A 133 3.81 -3.86 -21.63
C ARG A 133 3.26 -4.91 -20.65
N GLN A 134 4.14 -5.71 -20.06
CA GLN A 134 3.80 -6.78 -19.11
C GLN A 134 3.75 -6.29 -17.66
N SER A 135 4.44 -5.20 -17.33
CA SER A 135 4.52 -4.67 -15.97
C SER A 135 4.76 -3.17 -15.99
N TYR A 136 3.86 -2.39 -15.41
CA TYR A 136 4.06 -0.95 -15.20
C TYR A 136 4.36 -0.66 -13.73
N TRP A 137 4.97 -1.60 -13.02
CA TRP A 137 5.12 -1.58 -11.56
C TRP A 137 6.43 -0.97 -11.08
N GLY A 138 7.14 -0.21 -11.93
CA GLY A 138 8.32 0.52 -11.50
C GLY A 138 7.99 1.45 -10.33
N TYR A 139 8.97 1.66 -9.44
CA TYR A 139 8.79 2.53 -8.28
C TYR A 139 8.26 3.90 -8.72
N GLU A 140 7.17 4.33 -8.08
CA GLU A 140 6.52 5.60 -8.32
C GLU A 140 6.08 5.87 -9.77
N SER A 141 5.87 4.82 -10.57
CA SER A 141 5.36 4.94 -11.93
C SER A 141 3.98 5.60 -11.99
N ASP A 142 3.66 6.23 -13.12
CA ASP A 142 2.34 6.84 -13.35
C ASP A 142 1.21 5.82 -13.20
N TRP A 143 1.44 4.58 -13.65
CA TRP A 143 0.48 3.50 -13.49
C TRP A 143 0.21 3.23 -12.01
N VAL A 144 1.25 3.10 -11.19
CA VAL A 144 1.07 2.81 -9.77
C VAL A 144 0.39 3.97 -9.05
N LYS A 145 0.87 5.21 -9.27
CA LYS A 145 0.29 6.43 -8.70
C LYS A 145 -1.20 6.58 -9.02
N THR A 146 -1.61 6.16 -10.22
CA THR A 146 -3.00 6.19 -10.66
C THR A 146 -3.83 5.07 -10.04
N ASN A 147 -3.31 3.85 -9.97
CA ASN A 147 -4.11 2.66 -9.67
C ASN A 147 -4.09 2.20 -8.21
N TYR A 148 -3.10 2.59 -7.40
CA TYR A 148 -3.00 2.06 -6.01
C TYR A 148 -4.26 2.33 -5.18
N LYS A 149 -4.91 3.49 -5.38
CA LYS A 149 -6.15 3.88 -4.70
C LYS A 149 -7.35 3.02 -5.08
N ASN A 150 -7.31 2.28 -6.19
CA ASN A 150 -8.40 1.38 -6.58
C ASN A 150 -8.63 0.27 -5.56
N ALA A 151 -7.66 0.00 -4.67
CA ALA A 151 -7.84 -0.87 -3.52
C ALA A 151 -9.02 -0.43 -2.63
N LEU A 152 -9.32 0.87 -2.59
CA LEU A 152 -10.43 1.44 -1.81
C LEU A 152 -11.81 1.18 -2.44
N PHE A 153 -11.87 0.68 -3.68
CA PHE A 153 -13.12 0.25 -4.30
C PHE A 153 -13.57 -1.15 -3.87
N PHE A 154 -12.74 -1.87 -3.12
CA PHE A 154 -13.13 -3.12 -2.48
C PHE A 154 -13.83 -2.83 -1.15
N PRO A 155 -15.00 -3.42 -0.86
CA PRO A 155 -15.80 -3.06 0.32
C PRO A 155 -15.03 -3.19 1.65
N LEU A 156 -14.26 -4.27 1.79
CA LEU A 156 -13.40 -4.51 2.94
C LEU A 156 -11.96 -4.69 2.45
N PHE A 157 -11.20 -3.60 2.40
CA PHE A 157 -9.79 -3.63 2.03
C PHE A 157 -8.89 -3.58 3.27
N GLN A 158 -7.96 -4.53 3.38
CA GLN A 158 -6.95 -4.58 4.41
C GLN A 158 -5.55 -4.78 3.80
N PRO A 159 -4.67 -3.78 3.87
CA PRO A 159 -3.25 -3.97 3.58
C PRO A 159 -2.52 -4.55 4.78
N LEU A 160 -1.76 -5.63 4.54
CA LEU A 160 -0.79 -6.15 5.49
C LEU A 160 0.58 -6.27 4.82
N SER A 161 1.60 -5.85 5.54
CA SER A 161 2.98 -5.82 5.04
C SER A 161 3.92 -6.42 6.08
N ALA A 162 5.06 -6.91 5.63
CA ALA A 162 6.13 -7.33 6.55
C ALA A 162 6.73 -6.07 7.19
N ILE A 163 7.13 -6.14 8.46
CA ILE A 163 7.84 -5.04 9.12
C ILE A 163 9.11 -4.60 8.35
N GLU A 164 9.74 -5.54 7.66
CA GLU A 164 10.84 -5.29 6.73
C GLU A 164 10.67 -6.19 5.49
N ASP A 165 10.75 -5.60 4.29
CA ASP A 165 10.62 -6.25 2.99
C ASP A 165 12.00 -6.24 2.28
N PHE A 166 12.48 -7.42 1.90
CA PHE A 166 13.76 -7.57 1.20
C PHE A 166 13.62 -7.84 -0.31
N SER A 167 12.39 -7.97 -0.79
CA SER A 167 12.05 -8.42 -2.13
C SER A 167 11.64 -7.29 -3.07
N PHE A 168 11.01 -6.24 -2.54
CA PHE A 168 10.49 -5.11 -3.31
C PHE A 168 10.95 -3.76 -2.73
N PRO A 169 12.20 -3.34 -3.01
CA PRO A 169 12.69 -2.02 -2.62
C PRO A 169 12.00 -0.89 -3.40
N PRO A 170 11.95 0.34 -2.84
CA PRO A 170 12.36 0.70 -1.46
C PRO A 170 11.39 0.15 -0.39
N GLN A 171 11.74 0.21 0.89
CA GLN A 171 10.98 -0.44 1.98
C GLN A 171 9.52 0.05 2.04
N GLU A 172 9.35 1.35 1.82
CA GLU A 172 8.07 2.07 1.83
C GLU A 172 7.17 1.61 0.68
N SER A 173 7.70 0.90 -0.32
CA SER A 173 6.91 0.42 -1.46
C SER A 173 5.70 -0.40 -1.07
N THR A 174 5.81 -1.17 0.01
CA THR A 174 4.74 -2.04 0.48
C THR A 174 3.75 -1.37 1.42
N GLU A 175 4.00 -0.12 1.79
CA GLU A 175 3.03 0.68 2.54
C GLU A 175 1.90 1.08 1.62
N PHE A 176 0.66 0.84 2.03
CA PHE A 176 -0.49 1.50 1.42
C PHE A 176 -0.59 2.95 1.90
N GLY A 177 -0.25 3.19 3.17
CA GLY A 177 -0.37 4.46 3.88
C GLY A 177 -1.74 4.69 4.51
N GLN A 178 -1.99 5.94 4.90
CA GLN A 178 -3.27 6.40 5.48
C GLN A 178 -3.65 5.73 6.81
N GLY A 179 -2.69 5.15 7.53
CA GLY A 179 -2.91 4.49 8.83
C GLY A 179 -3.71 3.18 8.74
N ARG A 180 -3.72 2.52 7.57
CA ARG A 180 -4.46 1.27 7.34
C ARG A 180 -3.57 0.02 7.41
N ASP A 181 -2.27 0.17 7.23
CA ASP A 181 -1.32 -0.93 7.18
C ASP A 181 -1.23 -1.65 8.52
N LEU A 182 -1.38 -2.97 8.46
CA LEU A 182 -1.03 -3.87 9.55
C LEU A 182 0.31 -4.52 9.23
N TRP A 183 1.12 -4.69 10.27
CA TRP A 183 2.50 -5.15 10.11
C TRP A 183 2.66 -6.54 10.71
N PHE A 184 3.29 -7.43 9.94
CA PHE A 184 3.73 -8.72 10.46
C PHE A 184 5.11 -8.59 11.08
N ASP A 185 5.28 -9.16 12.27
CA ASP A 185 6.54 -9.11 13.03
C ASP A 185 7.67 -9.86 12.35
N ILE A 186 7.37 -10.85 11.50
CA ILE A 186 8.38 -11.64 10.79
C ILE A 186 8.77 -10.94 9.48
N PRO A 187 10.05 -10.54 9.32
CA PRO A 187 10.55 -9.94 8.09
C PRO A 187 10.47 -10.86 6.88
N GLY A 188 10.43 -10.24 5.71
CA GLY A 188 10.41 -10.92 4.42
C GLY A 188 9.00 -11.04 3.86
N ASN A 189 8.92 -10.75 2.58
CA ASN A 189 7.70 -10.63 1.84
C ASN A 189 7.16 -12.02 1.45
N TYR A 190 8.03 -12.88 0.89
CA TYR A 190 7.68 -14.27 0.57
C TYR A 190 7.37 -15.08 1.84
N ASN A 191 7.96 -14.71 2.99
CA ASN A 191 7.65 -15.29 4.30
C ASN A 191 6.20 -15.07 4.76
N LEU A 192 5.50 -14.05 4.28
CA LEU A 192 4.11 -13.71 4.69
C LEU A 192 3.12 -14.86 4.52
N VAL A 193 3.35 -15.73 3.52
CA VAL A 193 2.47 -16.86 3.21
C VAL A 193 3.03 -18.23 3.63
N ARG A 194 4.19 -18.26 4.32
CA ARG A 194 4.94 -19.49 4.64
C ARG A 194 5.23 -19.68 6.12
N ARG A 195 5.46 -18.59 6.85
CA ARG A 195 5.82 -18.63 8.27
C ARG A 195 4.58 -18.91 9.11
N ASN A 196 4.73 -19.75 10.13
CA ASN A 196 3.60 -20.20 10.94
C ASN A 196 2.98 -19.05 11.72
N GLU A 197 3.83 -18.12 12.18
CA GLU A 197 3.48 -16.93 12.91
C GLU A 197 2.57 -16.03 12.06
N ASN A 198 3.00 -15.73 10.83
CA ASN A 198 2.22 -14.92 9.89
C ASN A 198 0.92 -15.62 9.49
N ILE A 199 0.96 -16.92 9.22
CA ILE A 199 -0.25 -17.71 8.92
C ILE A 199 -1.20 -17.70 10.12
N ARG A 200 -0.69 -17.82 11.35
CA ARG A 200 -1.50 -17.75 12.58
C ARG A 200 -2.17 -16.39 12.73
N THR A 201 -1.44 -15.30 12.56
CA THR A 201 -2.01 -13.94 12.62
C THR A 201 -3.09 -13.75 11.54
N LEU A 202 -2.85 -14.24 10.33
CA LEU A 202 -3.86 -14.20 9.26
C LEU A 202 -5.11 -15.04 9.58
N ARG A 203 -4.92 -16.20 10.24
CA ARG A 203 -6.02 -17.04 10.74
C ARG A 203 -6.85 -16.32 11.79
N GLU A 204 -6.18 -15.69 12.77
CA GLU A 204 -6.84 -14.91 13.82
C GLU A 204 -7.60 -13.71 13.23
N PHE A 205 -7.01 -13.05 12.23
CA PHE A 205 -7.65 -11.93 11.52
C PHE A 205 -8.87 -12.35 10.68
N LEU A 206 -8.82 -13.53 10.05
CA LEU A 206 -9.94 -14.08 9.27
C LEU A 206 -11.06 -14.62 10.17
N GLY A 207 -10.75 -15.01 11.40
CA GLY A 207 -11.65 -15.75 12.28
C GLY A 207 -11.92 -17.18 11.77
N THR A 208 -12.95 -17.83 12.30
CA THR A 208 -13.48 -19.07 11.71
C THR A 208 -14.69 -18.76 10.82
N PRO A 209 -15.00 -19.61 9.81
CA PRO A 209 -16.20 -19.44 8.98
C PRO A 209 -17.51 -19.45 9.78
N LYS A 210 -17.49 -20.01 11.00
CA LYS A 210 -18.63 -20.05 11.93
C LYS A 210 -18.74 -18.79 12.78
N ASP A 211 -17.65 -18.05 12.92
CA ASP A 211 -17.70 -16.75 13.55
C ASP A 211 -18.37 -15.83 12.54
N ASN A 212 -19.61 -15.42 12.84
CA ASN A 212 -20.12 -14.19 12.25
C ASN A 212 -19.04 -13.15 12.50
N ILE A 213 -18.39 -12.67 11.44
CA ILE A 213 -17.41 -11.59 11.53
C ILE A 213 -18.21 -10.39 12.04
N ALA A 214 -18.31 -10.29 13.36
CA ALA A 214 -18.81 -9.13 14.06
C ALA A 214 -17.73 -8.10 13.87
N ILE A 215 -17.84 -7.38 12.76
CA ILE A 215 -17.09 -6.15 12.54
C ILE A 215 -17.38 -5.32 13.79
N PRO A 216 -16.38 -4.97 14.63
CA PRO A 216 -16.62 -3.99 15.67
C PRO A 216 -17.16 -2.78 14.94
N ALA A 217 -18.41 -2.42 15.25
CA ALA A 217 -19.10 -1.33 14.60
C ALA A 217 -18.14 -0.15 14.56
N SER A 218 -17.88 0.37 13.37
CA SER A 218 -17.14 1.62 13.17
C SER A 218 -17.57 2.58 14.27
N PRO A 219 -16.63 3.12 15.08
CA PRO A 219 -16.99 3.94 16.24
C PRO A 219 -18.00 4.98 15.77
N LYS A 220 -19.21 4.94 16.34
CA LYS A 220 -20.26 5.91 16.01
C LYS A 220 -19.62 7.28 16.15
N ALA A 221 -19.65 8.07 15.07
CA ALA A 221 -19.13 9.41 15.07
C ALA A 221 -19.68 10.14 16.30
N ASN A 222 -18.77 10.65 17.12
CA ASN A 222 -19.14 11.35 18.34
C ASN A 222 -20.08 12.51 17.94
N PRO A 223 -21.32 12.59 18.45
CA PRO A 223 -22.32 13.55 17.97
C PRO A 223 -21.89 15.02 18.14
N GLU A 224 -20.86 15.29 18.95
CA GLU A 224 -20.24 16.62 19.07
C GLU A 224 -19.56 17.13 17.79
N PHE A 225 -19.19 16.25 16.85
CA PHE A 225 -18.51 16.62 15.60
C PHE A 225 -19.32 16.30 14.33
N ALA A 226 -20.55 15.80 14.48
CA ALA A 226 -21.39 15.36 13.36
C ALA A 226 -22.15 16.51 12.67
N VAL A 227 -22.09 17.73 13.20
CA VAL A 227 -22.73 18.90 12.58
C VAL A 227 -21.64 19.89 12.19
N PRO A 228 -21.48 20.23 10.89
CA PRO A 228 -20.69 21.38 10.51
C PRO A 228 -21.33 22.60 11.18
N LYS A 229 -20.65 23.21 12.16
CA LYS A 229 -21.06 24.53 12.64
C LYS A 229 -21.09 25.44 11.41
N LYS A 230 -22.28 25.88 11.03
CA LYS A 230 -22.51 26.84 9.97
C LYS A 230 -21.81 28.13 10.42
N ILE A 231 -20.58 28.34 9.97
CA ILE A 231 -19.90 29.61 10.16
C ILE A 231 -20.64 30.56 9.23
N GLU A 232 -21.52 31.38 9.79
CA GLU A 232 -22.05 32.54 9.08
C GLU A 232 -20.90 33.51 8.88
N VAL A 233 -20.28 33.40 7.71
CA VAL A 233 -19.29 34.37 7.25
C VAL A 233 -20.08 35.58 6.76
N ASP A 234 -20.02 36.66 7.51
CA ASP A 234 -20.58 37.95 7.10
C ASP A 234 -19.72 38.55 5.98
N PHE A 235 -20.19 38.39 4.73
CA PHE A 235 -19.52 38.86 3.52
C PHE A 235 -19.58 40.39 3.33
N SER A 236 -20.26 41.14 4.22
CA SER A 236 -20.27 42.62 4.17
C SER A 236 -18.89 43.23 4.39
N LYS A 237 -17.94 42.48 4.97
CA LYS A 237 -16.53 42.89 5.13
C LYS A 237 -15.69 42.77 3.85
N TYR A 238 -16.23 42.16 2.79
CA TYR A 238 -15.56 41.97 1.50
C TYR A 238 -16.17 42.81 0.38
N GLU A 239 -16.89 43.91 0.71
CA GLU A 239 -17.22 44.89 -0.31
C GLU A 239 -15.96 45.61 -0.84
N PRO A 240 -15.83 45.80 -2.18
CA PRO A 240 -14.68 46.48 -2.80
C PRO A 240 -14.45 47.92 -2.30
N SER A 241 -15.49 48.55 -1.75
CA SER A 241 -15.49 49.90 -1.19
C SER A 241 -14.68 49.99 0.12
N VAL A 242 -14.75 48.96 0.97
CA VAL A 242 -14.07 48.90 2.28
C VAL A 242 -12.58 48.57 2.11
N TYR A 243 -12.22 47.74 1.13
CA TYR A 243 -10.83 47.36 0.84
C TYR A 243 -9.97 48.56 0.40
N LYS A 244 -10.53 49.49 -0.41
CA LYS A 244 -9.86 50.73 -0.81
C LYS A 244 -9.68 51.72 0.35
N LYS A 245 -10.58 51.73 1.34
CA LYS A 245 -10.50 52.59 2.53
C LYS A 245 -9.43 52.09 3.51
N ASN A 246 -9.33 50.77 3.69
CA ASN A 246 -8.33 50.14 4.56
C ASN A 246 -6.89 50.21 3.99
N GLN A 247 -6.71 50.11 2.66
CA GLN A 247 -5.39 50.33 2.05
C GLN A 247 -4.90 51.79 2.21
N LYS A 248 -5.77 52.79 2.13
CA LYS A 248 -5.40 54.20 2.38
C LYS A 248 -4.99 54.45 3.84
N GLN A 249 -5.64 53.79 4.81
CA GLN A 249 -5.25 53.89 6.23
C GLN A 249 -3.93 53.15 6.55
N LEU A 250 -3.68 52.00 5.92
CA LEU A 250 -2.41 51.26 6.05
C LEU A 250 -1.23 52.00 5.38
N ALA A 251 -1.45 52.70 4.27
CA ALA A 251 -0.44 53.54 3.63
C ALA A 251 -0.12 54.81 4.43
N ALA A 252 -1.10 55.40 5.13
CA ALA A 252 -0.89 56.57 5.99
C ALA A 252 -0.10 56.24 7.27
N LYS A 253 -0.30 55.05 7.87
CA LYS A 253 0.47 54.59 9.04
C LYS A 253 1.93 54.22 8.73
N LYS A 254 2.27 53.93 7.47
CA LYS A 254 3.66 53.61 7.06
C LYS A 254 4.54 54.85 6.80
N LYS A 255 3.98 56.07 6.77
CA LYS A 255 4.73 57.31 6.51
C LYS A 255 5.05 58.16 7.76
N SER A 256 4.61 57.77 8.96
CA SER A 256 4.87 58.53 10.21
C SER A 256 5.79 57.82 11.22
N GLY A 257 6.55 56.80 10.79
CA GLY A 257 7.46 56.03 11.65
C GLY A 257 8.91 55.99 11.16
N ALA A 258 9.45 57.10 10.66
CA ALA A 258 10.87 57.21 10.30
C ALA A 258 11.58 58.24 11.20
N LYS A 259 12.02 57.80 12.38
CA LYS A 259 13.06 58.49 13.15
C LYS A 259 14.29 57.60 13.27
N LYS A 260 15.39 58.15 12.73
CA LYS A 260 16.76 57.64 12.59
C LYS A 260 17.30 56.92 13.84
N ALA A 261 17.85 55.71 13.66
CA ALA A 261 18.83 55.13 14.56
C ALA A 261 20.21 55.10 13.85
N LYS A 262 21.22 55.65 14.53
CA LYS A 262 22.63 55.73 14.09
C LYS A 262 23.29 54.34 14.11
N PRO A 263 24.31 54.07 13.25
CA PRO A 263 24.98 52.78 13.20
C PRO A 263 25.97 52.60 14.37
N ALA A 264 25.94 51.42 15.00
CA ALA A 264 26.90 51.00 16.02
C ALA A 264 28.20 50.45 15.39
N PRO A 265 29.36 50.58 16.05
CA PRO A 265 30.67 50.23 15.49
C PRO A 265 30.97 48.73 15.57
N LYS A 266 31.66 48.20 14.54
CA LYS A 266 32.23 46.84 14.51
C LYS A 266 33.37 46.70 15.54
N PRO A 267 33.39 45.64 16.38
CA PRO A 267 34.55 45.34 17.21
C PRO A 267 35.67 44.67 16.40
N VAL A 268 36.89 45.12 16.72
CA VAL A 268 38.17 44.88 16.07
C VAL A 268 38.66 43.44 16.24
N ALA A 269 39.25 42.90 15.16
CA ALA A 269 39.91 41.60 15.12
C ALA A 269 41.12 41.53 16.07
N LYS A 270 41.21 40.47 16.87
CA LYS A 270 42.41 40.14 17.65
C LYS A 270 43.54 39.63 16.73
N PRO A 271 44.78 40.10 16.88
CA PRO A 271 45.89 39.72 16.02
C PRO A 271 46.39 38.28 16.28
N LYS A 272 46.69 37.57 15.19
CA LYS A 272 47.35 36.26 15.16
C LYS A 272 48.76 36.32 15.77
N PRO A 273 49.20 35.32 16.56
CA PRO A 273 50.58 35.21 17.01
C PRO A 273 51.51 34.83 15.83
N LYS A 274 52.63 35.55 15.72
CA LYS A 274 53.69 35.38 14.71
C LYS A 274 54.40 34.03 14.89
N LYS A 275 54.62 33.34 13.76
CA LYS A 275 55.57 32.22 13.60
C LYS A 275 56.97 32.64 14.07
N LYS A 276 57.57 31.89 14.99
CA LYS A 276 59.02 31.91 15.23
C LYS A 276 59.71 31.15 14.08
N ALA A 277 60.63 31.83 13.41
CA ALA A 277 61.52 31.24 12.43
C ALA A 277 62.56 30.34 13.12
N LYS A 278 62.73 29.12 12.61
CA LYS A 278 63.95 28.33 12.77
C LYS A 278 65.06 29.01 11.97
N LYS A 279 66.21 29.28 12.60
CA LYS A 279 67.50 29.35 11.93
C LYS A 279 68.58 28.86 12.91
N ARG A 280 69.23 27.77 12.46
CA ARG A 280 70.55 27.23 12.79
C ARG A 280 70.98 27.21 14.25
#